data_AF-A0A7Z9SL05-F1
#
_entry.id   AF-A0A7Z9SL05-F1
#
_cell.length_a   1.000
_cell.length_b   1.000
_cell.length_c   1.000
_cell.angle_alpha   90.00
_cell.angle_beta   90.00
_cell.angle_gamma   90.00
#
_symmetry.space_group_name_H-M   'P 1'
#
loop_
_entity.id
_entity.type
_entity.pdbx_description
1 polymer ?
#
loop_
_entity_poly.entity_id
_entity_poly.type
_entity_poly.pdbx_seq_one_letter_code
_entity_poly.pdbx_strand_id
1 'polypeptide(L)'
;VVNDAANPSVWVSSSVGERAIFAIHSWEIFKESPVIGVGTGDFPSEYKKVNAVSSMPSHTNTVHPHNMYILVLTQLGILGLISFLSIFYFQLQFAKVNKSTFLKNTGIALPILFLVIMLSDSYLLGHFTTFLFVFFSSFLYKDFASK
;
A
#
# COMPACT_ATOMS: atom_id res chain seq x y z
N VAL A 1 14.27 -34.22 -7.55
CA VAL A 1 14.14 -32.88 -6.96
C VAL A 1 13.70 -31.82 -8.00
N VAL A 2 13.05 -32.20 -9.12
CA VAL A 2 12.71 -31.24 -10.21
C VAL A 2 11.23 -31.30 -10.64
N ASN A 3 10.32 -31.80 -9.80
CA ASN A 3 8.90 -31.90 -10.17
C ASN A 3 7.91 -31.13 -9.26
N ASP A 4 8.36 -30.49 -8.18
CA ASP A 4 7.46 -29.72 -7.31
C ASP A 4 7.15 -28.31 -7.84
N ALA A 5 7.96 -27.79 -8.78
CA ALA A 5 7.74 -26.46 -9.37
C ALA A 5 6.52 -26.40 -10.31
N ALA A 6 5.96 -27.55 -10.72
CA ALA A 6 4.86 -27.63 -11.69
C ALA A 6 3.48 -27.86 -11.05
N ASN A 7 3.37 -27.93 -9.72
CA ASN A 7 2.09 -28.14 -9.05
C ASN A 7 1.55 -26.78 -8.54
N PRO A 8 0.49 -26.20 -9.15
CA PRO A 8 -0.02 -24.88 -8.78
C PRO A 8 -0.38 -24.79 -7.28
N SER A 9 -0.81 -25.90 -6.69
CA SER A 9 -1.17 -26.02 -5.28
C SER A 9 -0.02 -25.75 -4.30
N VAL A 10 1.23 -26.05 -4.68
CA VAL A 10 2.42 -25.86 -3.83
C VAL A 10 2.85 -24.39 -3.79
N TRP A 11 2.68 -23.65 -4.89
CA TRP A 11 2.96 -22.21 -4.93
C TRP A 11 1.90 -21.40 -4.17
N VAL A 12 0.63 -21.77 -4.33
CA VAL A 12 -0.55 -21.17 -3.67
C VAL A 12 -0.48 -21.26 -2.14
N SER A 13 0.29 -22.21 -1.59
CA SER A 13 0.47 -22.41 -0.14
C SER A 13 1.70 -21.70 0.45
N SER A 14 2.50 -21.01 -0.39
CA SER A 14 3.61 -20.17 0.10
C SER A 14 3.13 -18.75 0.44
N SER A 15 3.82 -18.07 1.36
CA SER A 15 3.47 -16.68 1.74
C SER A 15 3.55 -15.69 0.56
N VAL A 16 4.45 -15.94 -0.40
CA VAL A 16 4.56 -15.12 -1.61
C VAL A 16 3.41 -15.41 -2.58
N GLY A 17 3.07 -16.69 -2.76
CA GLY A 17 1.93 -17.08 -3.60
C GLY A 17 0.60 -16.57 -3.05
N GLU A 18 0.41 -16.63 -1.73
CA GLU A 18 -0.78 -16.09 -1.07
C GLU A 18 -0.91 -14.57 -1.29
N ARG A 19 0.17 -13.81 -1.17
CA ARG A 19 0.18 -12.37 -1.50
C ARG A 19 -0.12 -12.10 -2.97
N ALA A 20 0.32 -12.96 -3.88
CA ALA A 20 -0.02 -12.84 -5.29
C ALA A 20 -1.53 -13.07 -5.52
N ILE A 21 -2.13 -14.05 -4.84
CA ILE A 21 -3.59 -14.26 -4.87
C ILE A 21 -4.32 -13.06 -4.29
N PHE A 22 -3.84 -12.52 -3.18
CA PHE A 22 -4.41 -11.31 -2.57
C PHE A 22 -4.44 -10.15 -3.57
N ALA A 23 -3.35 -9.94 -4.31
CA ALA A 23 -3.26 -8.93 -5.35
C ALA A 23 -4.24 -9.19 -6.51
N ILE A 24 -4.35 -10.45 -6.98
CA ILE A 24 -5.26 -10.84 -8.07
C ILE A 24 -6.72 -10.60 -7.67
N HIS A 25 -7.15 -11.08 -6.50
CA HIS A 25 -8.52 -10.88 -6.03
C HIS A 25 -8.82 -9.41 -5.77
N SER A 26 -7.87 -8.65 -5.21
CA SER A 26 -8.04 -7.21 -5.03
C SER A 26 -8.18 -6.47 -6.36
N TRP A 27 -7.45 -6.90 -7.40
CA TRP A 27 -7.60 -6.36 -8.75
C TRP A 27 -8.98 -6.67 -9.35
N GLU A 28 -9.54 -7.84 -9.06
CA GLU A 28 -10.92 -8.17 -9.44
C GLU A 28 -11.93 -7.25 -8.77
N ILE A 29 -11.81 -7.02 -7.47
CA ILE A 29 -12.66 -6.08 -6.72
C ILE A 29 -12.54 -4.66 -7.27
N PHE A 30 -11.32 -4.20 -7.56
CA PHE A 30 -11.08 -2.85 -8.11
C PHE A 30 -11.84 -2.59 -9.41
N LYS A 31 -11.95 -3.60 -10.30
CA LYS A 31 -12.65 -3.44 -11.58
C LYS A 31 -14.15 -3.13 -11.42
N GLU A 32 -14.76 -3.49 -10.28
CA GLU A 32 -16.17 -3.20 -10.00
C GLU A 32 -16.42 -1.71 -9.67
N SER A 33 -15.43 -1.01 -9.10
CA SER A 33 -15.51 0.41 -8.77
C SER A 33 -14.17 1.13 -8.94
N PRO A 34 -13.71 1.36 -10.18
CA PRO A 34 -12.34 1.82 -10.44
C PRO A 34 -12.10 3.29 -10.07
N VAL A 35 -13.15 4.12 -10.01
CA VAL A 35 -13.01 5.56 -9.79
C VAL A 35 -12.89 5.89 -8.29
N ILE A 36 -13.83 5.41 -7.49
CA ILE A 36 -13.97 5.73 -6.06
C ILE A 36 -13.70 4.53 -5.13
N GLY A 37 -13.47 3.34 -5.69
CA GLY A 37 -13.25 2.14 -4.91
C GLY A 37 -14.53 1.58 -4.27
N VAL A 38 -14.38 0.48 -3.55
CA VAL A 38 -15.51 -0.19 -2.88
C VAL A 38 -15.78 0.33 -1.47
N GLY A 39 -14.92 1.19 -0.92
CA GLY A 39 -15.01 1.70 0.45
C GLY A 39 -13.97 1.08 1.39
N THR A 40 -13.56 1.82 2.42
CA THR A 40 -12.53 1.38 3.37
C THR A 40 -13.00 0.28 4.32
N GLY A 41 -14.30 0.26 4.65
CA GLY A 41 -14.90 -0.77 5.50
C GLY A 41 -15.23 -2.08 4.77
N ASP A 42 -15.34 -2.03 3.44
CA ASP A 42 -15.92 -3.11 2.64
C ASP A 42 -14.87 -4.07 2.07
N PHE A 43 -13.58 -3.75 2.15
CA PHE A 43 -12.52 -4.61 1.61
C PHE A 43 -12.60 -6.07 2.11
N PRO A 44 -12.73 -6.37 3.43
CA PRO A 44 -12.76 -7.75 3.89
C PRO A 44 -13.98 -8.55 3.40
N SER A 45 -15.14 -7.90 3.28
CA SER A 45 -16.37 -8.54 2.81
C SER A 45 -16.32 -8.79 1.30
N GLU A 46 -15.88 -7.81 0.51
CA GLU A 46 -15.70 -7.96 -0.94
C GLU A 46 -14.62 -9.00 -1.27
N TYR A 47 -13.50 -8.99 -0.55
CA TYR A 47 -12.46 -10.00 -0.70
C TYR A 47 -12.99 -11.41 -0.46
N LYS A 48 -13.75 -11.61 0.63
CA LYS A 48 -14.33 -12.92 0.95
C LYS A 48 -15.28 -13.42 -0.15
N LYS A 49 -16.07 -12.52 -0.77
CA LYS A 49 -16.97 -12.88 -1.89
C LYS A 49 -16.17 -13.39 -3.08
N VAL A 50 -15.16 -12.63 -3.53
CA VAL A 50 -14.32 -12.99 -4.68
C VAL A 50 -13.54 -14.28 -4.40
N ASN A 51 -12.94 -14.40 -3.22
CA ASN A 51 -12.17 -15.57 -2.83
C ASN A 51 -13.02 -16.87 -2.83
N ALA A 52 -14.28 -16.79 -2.39
CA ALA A 52 -15.19 -17.94 -2.31
C ALA A 52 -15.62 -18.51 -3.68
N VAL A 53 -15.61 -17.69 -4.74
CA VAL A 53 -16.03 -18.09 -6.09
C VAL A 53 -14.86 -18.27 -7.06
N SER A 54 -13.64 -17.94 -6.63
CA SER A 54 -12.41 -18.06 -7.43
C SER A 54 -12.05 -19.52 -7.70
N SER A 55 -11.58 -19.80 -8.93
CA SER A 55 -10.97 -21.10 -9.28
C SER A 55 -9.62 -21.34 -8.60
N MET A 56 -9.05 -20.28 -8.01
CA MET A 56 -7.82 -20.30 -7.20
C MET A 56 -8.11 -19.58 -5.87
N PRO A 57 -8.78 -20.23 -4.91
CA PRO A 57 -9.05 -19.62 -3.61
C PRO A 57 -7.76 -19.54 -2.79
N SER A 58 -7.56 -18.41 -2.10
CA SER A 58 -6.61 -18.32 -1.02
C SER A 58 -7.08 -19.17 0.16
N HIS A 59 -6.13 -19.79 0.85
CA HIS A 59 -6.37 -20.54 2.09
C HIS A 59 -6.94 -19.64 3.20
N THR A 60 -6.60 -18.36 3.18
CA THR A 60 -7.09 -17.38 4.16
C THR A 60 -7.77 -16.19 3.50
N ASN A 61 -8.75 -15.62 4.21
CA ASN A 61 -9.27 -14.31 3.87
C ASN A 61 -8.37 -13.25 4.50
N THR A 62 -8.09 -12.19 3.76
CA THR A 62 -7.29 -11.07 4.26
C THR A 62 -8.13 -9.83 4.47
N VAL A 63 -7.71 -9.00 5.43
CA VAL A 63 -8.24 -7.65 5.65
C VAL A 63 -7.39 -6.58 4.94
N HIS A 64 -6.23 -6.96 4.39
CA HIS A 64 -5.40 -6.11 3.53
C HIS A 64 -4.46 -6.94 2.63
N PRO A 65 -4.23 -6.56 1.37
CA PRO A 65 -3.46 -7.34 0.40
C PRO A 65 -1.92 -7.27 0.59
N HIS A 66 -1.44 -6.87 1.78
CA HIS A 66 -0.01 -6.65 2.08
C HIS A 66 0.70 -5.80 1.02
N ASN A 67 -0.01 -4.82 0.47
CA ASN A 67 0.51 -3.85 -0.47
C ASN A 67 -0.38 -2.62 -0.36
N MET A 68 0.18 -1.50 0.12
CA MET A 68 -0.62 -0.31 0.40
C MET A 68 -1.28 0.25 -0.87
N TYR A 69 -0.61 0.14 -2.02
CA TYR A 69 -1.12 0.67 -3.28
C TYR A 69 -2.35 -0.11 -3.75
N ILE A 70 -2.30 -1.45 -3.70
CA ILE A 70 -3.43 -2.30 -4.04
C ILE A 70 -4.58 -2.06 -3.06
N LEU A 71 -4.28 -1.94 -1.77
CA LEU A 71 -5.29 -1.64 -0.75
C LEU A 71 -6.02 -0.31 -1.05
N VAL A 72 -5.26 0.77 -1.20
CA VAL A 72 -5.80 2.11 -1.50
C VAL A 72 -6.57 2.11 -2.81
N LEU A 73 -6.03 1.47 -3.85
CA LEU A 73 -6.67 1.37 -5.15
C LEU A 73 -8.01 0.62 -5.06
N THR A 74 -8.09 -0.46 -4.29
CA THR A 74 -9.32 -1.23 -4.11
C THR A 74 -10.35 -0.46 -3.29
N GLN A 75 -9.93 0.16 -2.19
CA GLN A 75 -10.83 0.84 -1.26
C GLN A 75 -11.31 2.21 -1.76
N LEU A 76 -10.45 2.96 -2.43
CA LEU A 76 -10.67 4.38 -2.77
C LEU A 76 -10.54 4.67 -4.29
N GLY A 77 -10.24 3.66 -5.09
CA GLY A 77 -10.12 3.80 -6.54
C GLY A 77 -8.91 4.63 -6.98
N ILE A 78 -8.90 4.99 -8.25
CA ILE A 78 -7.84 5.81 -8.86
C ILE A 78 -7.77 7.19 -8.18
N LEU A 79 -8.92 7.78 -7.80
CA LEU A 79 -8.95 9.07 -7.11
C LEU A 79 -8.23 8.99 -5.76
N GLY A 80 -8.49 7.95 -4.99
CA GLY A 80 -7.78 7.69 -3.74
C GLY A 80 -6.29 7.49 -3.95
N LEU A 81 -5.90 6.71 -4.96
CA LEU A 81 -4.48 6.47 -5.26
C LEU A 81 -3.74 7.74 -5.66
N ILE A 82 -4.35 8.61 -6.47
CA ILE A 82 -3.78 9.92 -6.83
C ILE A 82 -3.62 10.80 -5.59
N SER A 83 -4.67 10.90 -4.77
CA SER A 83 -4.61 11.66 -3.51
C SER A 83 -3.51 11.13 -2.58
N PHE A 84 -3.41 9.82 -2.46
CA PHE A 84 -2.37 9.16 -1.66
C PHE A 84 -0.95 9.49 -2.16
N LEU A 85 -0.69 9.33 -3.46
CA LEU A 85 0.62 9.63 -4.06
C LEU A 85 0.97 11.12 -4.00
N SER A 86 -0.04 12.00 -4.01
CA SER A 86 0.17 13.45 -3.90
C SER A 86 0.84 13.85 -2.59
N ILE A 87 0.56 13.15 -1.50
CA ILE A 87 1.19 13.40 -0.17
C ILE A 87 2.71 13.29 -0.32
N PHE A 88 3.19 12.19 -0.90
CA PHE A 88 4.62 11.94 -1.11
C PHE A 88 5.22 12.92 -2.12
N TYR A 89 4.49 13.23 -3.19
CA TYR A 89 4.92 14.23 -4.16
C TYR A 89 5.20 15.58 -3.51
N PHE A 90 4.24 16.12 -2.73
CA PHE A 90 4.41 17.40 -2.07
C PHE A 90 5.51 17.38 -1.02
N GLN A 91 5.64 16.30 -0.24
CA GLN A 91 6.77 16.12 0.69
C GLN A 91 8.12 16.21 -0.02
N LEU A 92 8.27 15.56 -1.18
CA LEU A 92 9.48 15.65 -2.00
C LEU A 92 9.74 17.05 -2.54
N GLN A 93 8.70 17.80 -2.93
CA GLN A 93 8.86 19.20 -3.36
C GLN A 93 9.30 20.10 -2.20
N PHE A 94 8.68 19.96 -1.02
CA PHE A 94 9.05 20.72 0.17
C PHE A 94 10.47 20.42 0.65
N ALA A 95 10.90 19.16 0.57
CA ALA A 95 12.27 18.81 0.94
C ALA A 95 13.32 19.47 0.03
N LYS A 96 13.06 19.56 -1.28
CA LYS A 96 14.00 20.11 -2.27
C LYS A 96 14.32 21.58 -2.07
N VAL A 97 13.36 22.36 -1.59
CA VAL A 97 13.51 23.81 -1.37
C VAL A 97 14.20 24.15 -0.05
N ASN A 98 14.46 23.16 0.81
CA ASN A 98 15.10 23.39 2.09
C ASN A 98 16.59 23.76 1.91
N LYS A 99 17.02 24.84 2.58
CA LYS A 99 18.40 25.35 2.52
C LYS A 99 19.38 24.44 3.28
N SER A 100 18.92 23.76 4.32
CA SER A 100 19.73 22.81 5.08
C SER A 100 19.87 21.50 4.31
N THR A 101 21.11 21.16 3.94
CA THR A 101 21.42 19.88 3.26
C THR A 101 20.93 18.67 4.05
N PHE A 102 21.04 18.72 5.39
CA PHE A 102 20.55 17.64 6.26
C PHE A 102 19.03 17.47 6.15
N LEU A 103 18.26 18.56 6.37
CA LEU A 103 16.80 18.50 6.31
C LEU A 103 16.29 18.14 4.91
N LYS A 104 16.95 18.64 3.86
CA LYS A 104 16.68 18.26 2.48
C LYS A 104 16.86 16.77 2.25
N ASN A 105 18.01 16.21 2.63
CA ASN A 105 18.30 14.80 2.40
C ASN A 105 17.37 13.90 3.21
N THR A 106 17.14 14.20 4.48
CA THR A 106 16.24 13.41 5.34
C THR A 106 14.78 13.54 4.90
N GLY A 107 14.34 14.74 4.51
CA GLY A 107 13.02 14.98 3.93
C GLY A 107 12.80 14.32 2.56
N ILE A 108 13.86 14.00 1.81
CA ILE A 108 13.74 13.17 0.61
C ILE A 108 13.74 11.68 0.96
N ALA A 109 14.57 11.28 1.92
CA ALA A 109 14.73 9.87 2.30
C ALA A 109 13.47 9.27 2.92
N LEU A 110 12.79 9.99 3.82
CA LEU A 110 11.57 9.50 4.49
C LEU A 110 10.44 9.08 3.51
N PRO A 111 10.01 9.91 2.54
CA PRO A 111 8.91 9.56 1.64
C PRO A 111 9.34 8.45 0.68
N ILE A 112 10.60 8.44 0.22
CA ILE A 112 11.13 7.35 -0.63
C ILE A 112 11.12 6.03 0.14
N LEU A 113 11.57 6.03 1.40
CA LEU A 113 11.55 4.85 2.25
C LEU A 113 10.12 4.30 2.35
N PHE A 114 9.15 5.15 2.67
CA PHE A 114 7.75 4.72 2.77
C PHE A 114 7.19 4.21 1.44
N LEU A 115 7.47 4.91 0.33
CA LEU A 115 7.06 4.46 -1.01
C LEU A 115 7.59 3.04 -1.32
N VAL A 116 8.82 2.72 -0.95
CA VAL A 116 9.43 1.41 -1.22
C VAL A 116 8.88 0.33 -0.28
N ILE A 117 8.87 0.55 1.03
CA ILE A 117 8.44 -0.49 1.99
C ILE A 117 6.95 -0.85 1.82
N MET A 118 6.14 0.11 1.36
CA MET A 118 4.70 -0.08 1.13
C MET A 118 4.36 -0.99 -0.06
N LEU A 119 5.35 -1.35 -0.88
CA LEU A 119 5.19 -2.42 -1.88
C LEU A 119 5.06 -3.79 -1.22
N SER A 120 5.61 -3.96 0.00
CA SER A 120 5.66 -5.22 0.73
C SER A 120 4.59 -5.34 1.82
N ASP A 121 4.10 -4.21 2.37
CA ASP A 121 3.01 -4.23 3.35
C ASP A 121 2.26 -2.88 3.46
N SER A 122 1.18 -2.84 4.24
CA SER A 122 0.31 -1.66 4.43
C SER A 122 0.80 -0.77 5.57
N TYR A 123 2.00 -0.18 5.44
CA TYR A 123 2.66 0.56 6.54
C TYR A 123 1.90 1.80 7.04
N LEU A 124 1.03 2.41 6.23
CA LEU A 124 0.21 3.55 6.66
C LEU A 124 -1.17 3.14 7.20
N LEU A 125 -1.42 1.83 7.33
CA LEU A 125 -2.58 1.29 8.02
C LEU A 125 -2.28 1.05 9.51
N GLY A 126 -1.05 0.64 9.83
CA GLY A 126 -0.63 0.36 11.20
C GLY A 126 -0.44 1.63 12.05
N HIS A 127 -0.91 1.61 13.29
CA HIS A 127 -0.83 2.78 14.19
C HIS A 127 0.60 3.27 14.43
N PHE A 128 1.54 2.37 14.73
CA PHE A 128 2.93 2.73 15.06
C PHE A 128 3.69 3.33 13.88
N THR A 129 3.60 2.70 12.71
CA THR A 129 4.30 3.10 11.49
C THR A 129 3.71 4.38 10.90
N THR A 130 2.39 4.55 10.97
CA THR A 130 1.72 5.80 10.61
C THR A 130 2.10 6.93 11.55
N PHE A 131 2.13 6.67 12.87
CA PHE A 131 2.57 7.65 13.85
C PHE A 131 4.01 8.10 13.57
N LEU A 132 4.92 7.16 13.31
CA LEU A 132 6.31 7.47 12.94
C LEU A 132 6.35 8.37 11.70
N PHE A 133 5.62 8.01 10.64
CA PHE A 133 5.57 8.80 9.41
C PHE A 133 5.10 10.24 9.67
N VAL A 134 3.98 10.40 10.36
CA VAL A 134 3.36 11.71 10.65
C VAL A 134 4.26 12.53 11.58
N PHE A 135 4.82 11.91 12.62
CA PHE A 135 5.71 12.56 13.58
C PHE A 135 6.92 13.16 12.87
N PHE A 136 7.70 12.36 12.13
CA PHE A 136 8.87 12.88 11.41
C PHE A 136 8.50 13.88 10.32
N SER A 137 7.38 13.65 9.61
CA SER A 137 6.89 14.60 8.60
C SER A 137 6.61 15.99 9.19
N SER A 138 6.08 16.06 10.41
CA SER A 138 5.76 17.33 11.08
C SER A 138 6.99 18.20 11.37
N PHE A 139 8.17 17.60 11.50
CA PHE A 139 9.43 18.33 11.69
C PHE A 139 10.17 18.59 10.38
N LEU A 140 10.14 17.65 9.43
CA LEU A 140 10.94 17.75 8.21
C LEU A 140 10.38 18.74 7.18
N TYR A 141 9.04 18.90 7.14
CA TYR A 141 8.38 19.74 6.12
C TYR A 141 7.76 21.02 6.68
N LYS A 142 8.02 21.32 7.95
CA LYS A 142 7.59 22.57 8.57
C LYS A 142 8.69 23.61 8.46
N ASP A 143 8.33 24.81 8.00
CA ASP A 143 9.23 25.96 8.06
C ASP A 143 9.16 26.62 9.44
N PHE A 144 10.09 26.24 10.32
CA PHE A 144 10.22 26.83 11.66
C PHE A 144 10.84 28.24 11.66
N ALA A 145 11.44 28.68 10.56
CA ALA A 145 12.12 29.97 10.46
C ALA A 145 11.22 31.10 9.91
N SER A 146 10.00 30.77 9.47
CA SER A 146 9.03 31.73 8.93
C SER A 146 8.20 32.51 9.96
N LYS A 147 8.70 32.67 11.20
CA LYS A 147 8.06 33.49 12.24
C LYS A 147 8.96 34.63 12.69
#